data_AF-K0VVD8-F1
#
_entry.id   AF-K0VVD8-F1
#
_cell.length_a   1.000
_cell.length_b   1.000
_cell.length_c   1.000
_cell.angle_alpha   90.00
_cell.angle_beta   90.00
_cell.angle_gamma   90.00
#
_symmetry.space_group_name_H-M   'P 1'
#
loop_
_entity.id
_entity.type
_entity.pdbx_description
1 polymer ?
#
loop_
_entity_poly.entity_id
_entity_poly.type
_entity_poly.pdbx_seq_one_letter_code
_entity_poly.pdbx_strand_id
1 'polypeptide(L)'
;MASLGSPITIIRPHQIEFGIGTAGKLGKWASERGYRRMLVISDAFNASRIDVLELKGEVTVFSEVTPEPDTANLDKVLAAANEADAELIVGFGGGSAMDLAKLAA
;
A
#
# COMPACT_ATOMS: atom_id res chain seq x y z
N MET A 1 16.42 -29.91 -14.70
CA MET A 1 15.88 -28.72 -15.40
C MET A 1 14.37 -28.82 -15.36
N ALA A 2 13.68 -27.78 -14.87
CA ALA A 2 12.22 -27.73 -14.95
C ALA A 2 11.81 -27.68 -16.43
N SER A 3 11.04 -28.68 -16.88
CA SER A 3 10.44 -28.71 -18.21
C SER A 3 9.25 -27.76 -18.26
N LEU A 4 8.96 -27.14 -19.41
CA LEU A 4 7.74 -26.34 -19.62
C LEU A 4 6.44 -27.13 -19.36
N GLY A 5 6.50 -28.47 -19.34
CA GLY A 5 5.38 -29.34 -18.96
C GLY A 5 5.24 -29.61 -17.46
N SER A 6 6.08 -29.03 -16.61
CA SER A 6 6.00 -29.21 -15.16
C SER A 6 4.81 -28.41 -14.62
N PRO A 7 3.87 -29.02 -13.87
CA PRO A 7 2.76 -28.29 -13.28
C PRO A 7 3.23 -27.17 -12.35
N ILE A 8 2.57 -26.01 -12.41
CA ILE A 8 2.81 -24.87 -11.49
C ILE A 8 1.50 -24.34 -10.92
N THR A 9 1.59 -23.73 -9.73
CA THR A 9 0.52 -22.94 -9.12
C THR A 9 0.96 -21.48 -9.06
N ILE A 10 0.08 -20.55 -9.44
CA ILE A 10 0.33 -19.11 -9.40
C ILE A 10 -0.73 -18.46 -8.52
N ILE A 11 -0.28 -17.77 -7.47
CA ILE A 11 -1.13 -16.92 -6.62
C ILE A 11 -0.80 -15.46 -6.94
N ARG A 12 -1.85 -14.68 -7.21
CA ARG A 12 -1.73 -13.26 -7.58
C ARG A 12 -2.79 -12.43 -6.85
N PRO A 13 -2.58 -11.11 -6.73
CA PRO A 13 -3.66 -10.21 -6.32
C PRO A 13 -4.91 -10.38 -7.20
N HIS A 14 -6.09 -10.22 -6.61
CA HIS A 14 -7.37 -10.34 -7.32
C HIS A 14 -7.52 -9.31 -8.45
N GLN A 15 -6.93 -8.13 -8.28
CA GLN A 15 -6.94 -7.04 -9.26
C GLN A 15 -5.53 -6.47 -9.41
N ILE A 16 -5.11 -6.27 -10.66
CA ILE A 16 -3.85 -5.61 -11.02
C ILE A 16 -4.21 -4.57 -12.07
N GLU A 17 -4.02 -3.30 -11.73
CA GLU A 17 -4.14 -2.19 -12.67
C GLU A 17 -2.73 -1.83 -13.16
N PHE A 18 -2.52 -1.82 -14.48
CA PHE A 18 -1.22 -1.56 -15.07
C PHE A 18 -1.32 -0.60 -16.25
N GLY A 19 -0.36 0.32 -16.36
CA GLY A 19 -0.28 1.32 -17.42
C GLY A 19 -0.23 2.76 -16.89
N ILE A 20 0.09 3.70 -17.78
CA ILE A 20 0.16 5.14 -17.46
C ILE A 20 -1.22 5.62 -16.99
N GLY A 21 -1.25 6.42 -15.92
CA GLY A 21 -2.48 7.03 -15.40
C GLY A 21 -3.37 6.09 -14.59
N THR A 22 -2.88 4.91 -14.19
CA THR A 22 -3.68 3.94 -13.43
C THR A 22 -3.72 4.20 -11.92
N ALA A 23 -2.76 4.95 -11.36
CA ALA A 23 -2.66 5.20 -9.92
C ALA A 23 -3.95 5.81 -9.32
N GLY A 24 -4.55 6.79 -9.99
CA GLY A 24 -5.77 7.46 -9.54
C GLY A 24 -7.01 6.54 -9.49
N LYS A 25 -6.98 5.38 -10.16
CA LYS A 25 -8.06 4.39 -10.04
C LYS A 25 -8.22 3.88 -8.61
N LEU A 26 -7.17 3.93 -7.79
CA LEU A 26 -7.23 3.56 -6.38
C LEU A 26 -8.24 4.41 -5.61
N GLY A 27 -8.23 5.74 -5.79
CA GLY A 27 -9.17 6.64 -5.14
C GLY A 27 -10.62 6.34 -5.47
N LYS A 28 -10.91 6.08 -6.76
CA LYS A 28 -12.23 5.63 -7.21
C LYS A 28 -12.61 4.30 -6.56
N TRP A 29 -11.73 3.31 -6.60
CA TRP A 29 -11.95 1.98 -6.04
C TRP A 29 -12.22 2.01 -4.52
N ALA A 30 -11.50 2.86 -3.80
CA ALA A 30 -11.66 3.03 -2.36
C ALA A 30 -12.99 3.70 -2.02
N SER A 31 -13.36 4.74 -2.79
CA SER A 31 -14.64 5.44 -2.65
C SER A 31 -15.84 4.52 -2.91
N GLU A 32 -15.78 3.68 -3.95
CA GLU A 32 -16.82 2.71 -4.28
C GLU A 32 -17.02 1.65 -3.19
N ARG A 33 -16.00 1.40 -2.37
CA ARG A 33 -16.05 0.50 -1.20
C ARG A 33 -16.45 1.20 0.09
N GLY A 34 -16.57 2.52 0.06
CA GLY A 34 -16.98 3.33 1.20
C GLY A 34 -15.89 3.54 2.24
N TYR A 35 -14.62 3.32 1.91
CA TYR A 35 -13.50 3.67 2.81
C TYR A 35 -13.39 5.19 2.96
N ARG A 36 -13.17 5.66 4.19
CA ARG A 36 -13.12 7.08 4.59
C ARG A 36 -11.89 7.45 5.38
N ARG A 37 -11.28 6.50 6.10
CA ARG A 37 -10.01 6.68 6.82
C ARG A 37 -8.94 5.78 6.21
N MET A 38 -7.91 6.39 5.64
CA MET A 38 -6.85 5.70 4.89
C MET A 38 -5.48 6.01 5.49
N LEU A 39 -4.64 4.99 5.58
CA LEU A 39 -3.21 5.13 5.87
C LEU A 39 -2.40 4.83 4.61
N VAL A 40 -1.61 5.80 4.16
CA VAL A 40 -0.63 5.63 3.08
C VAL A 40 0.75 5.46 3.71
N ILE A 41 1.34 4.28 3.54
CA ILE A 41 2.70 3.95 3.95
C ILE A 41 3.62 4.13 2.75
N SER A 42 4.57 5.04 2.84
CA SER A 42 5.39 5.46 1.71
C SER A 42 6.83 5.74 2.12
N ASP A 43 7.75 5.71 1.15
CA ASP A 43 9.06 6.32 1.33
C ASP A 43 8.97 7.85 1.27
N ALA A 44 10.00 8.53 1.77
CA ALA A 44 10.03 9.99 1.81
C ALA A 44 9.89 10.66 0.43
N PHE A 45 10.33 10.00 -0.65
CA PHE A 45 10.22 10.55 -2.01
C PHE A 45 8.77 10.53 -2.50
N ASN A 46 8.10 9.40 -2.35
CA ASN A 46 6.72 9.18 -2.80
C ASN A 46 5.68 9.85 -1.90
N ALA A 47 5.99 10.10 -0.62
CA ALA A 47 5.09 10.82 0.30
C ALA A 47 4.66 12.20 -0.21
N SER A 48 5.51 12.88 -1.00
CA SER A 48 5.19 14.18 -1.61
C SER A 48 4.24 14.09 -2.82
N ARG A 49 3.91 12.88 -3.29
CA ARG A 49 3.20 12.62 -4.55
C ARG A 49 1.92 11.81 -4.37
N ILE A 50 1.42 11.69 -3.15
CA ILE A 50 0.22 10.88 -2.82
C ILE A 50 -1.04 11.33 -3.59
N ASP A 51 -1.08 12.57 -4.06
CA ASP A 51 -2.23 13.11 -4.82
C ASP A 51 -2.51 12.32 -6.10
N VAL A 52 -1.50 11.64 -6.66
CA VAL A 52 -1.66 10.77 -7.84
C VAL A 52 -2.55 9.55 -7.57
N LEU A 53 -2.79 9.21 -6.30
CA LEU A 53 -3.66 8.11 -5.88
C LEU A 53 -5.14 8.52 -5.88
N GLU A 54 -5.43 9.82 -5.94
CA GLU A 54 -6.78 10.41 -5.96
C GLU A 54 -7.69 9.97 -4.79
N LEU A 55 -7.09 9.57 -3.65
CA LEU A 55 -7.82 9.18 -2.45
C LEU A 55 -8.73 10.32 -1.95
N LYS A 56 -9.85 9.94 -1.33
CA LYS A 56 -10.87 10.85 -0.79
C LYS A 56 -11.13 10.50 0.67
N GLY A 57 -11.52 11.50 1.46
CA GLY A 57 -11.71 11.34 2.91
C GLY A 57 -10.45 11.71 3.68
N GLU A 58 -10.29 11.10 4.85
CA GLU A 58 -9.17 11.32 5.75
C GLU A 58 -8.00 10.42 5.32
N VAL A 59 -6.88 11.06 4.96
CA VAL A 59 -5.68 10.38 4.51
C VAL A 59 -4.53 10.74 5.44
N THR A 60 -4.06 9.75 6.19
CA THR A 60 -2.85 9.84 7.00
C THR A 60 -1.68 9.28 6.19
N VAL A 61 -0.51 9.92 6.28
CA VAL A 61 0.70 9.47 5.57
C VAL A 61 1.77 9.12 6.59
N PHE A 62 2.26 7.88 6.51
CA PHE A 62 3.47 7.44 7.19
C PHE A 62 4.62 7.43 6.18
N SER A 63 5.61 8.31 6.37
CA SER A 63 6.74 8.50 5.45
C SER A 63 8.11 8.11 6.02
N GLU A 64 8.13 7.54 7.24
CA GLU A 64 9.34 7.10 7.95
C GLU A 64 9.72 5.64 7.62
N VAL A 65 9.41 5.16 6.41
CA VAL A 65 9.81 3.82 5.98
C VAL A 65 11.32 3.77 5.79
N THR A 66 11.98 2.81 6.43
CA THR A 66 13.41 2.55 6.23
C THR A 66 13.62 1.44 5.18
N PRO A 67 14.73 1.46 4.43
CA PRO A 67 15.19 0.29 3.69
C PRO A 67 15.35 -0.91 4.65
N GLU A 68 15.01 -2.12 4.20
CA GLU A 68 15.02 -3.34 5.03
C GLU A 68 14.33 -3.14 6.40
N PRO A 69 13.00 -2.88 6.41
CA PRO A 69 12.30 -2.47 7.62
C PRO A 69 12.32 -3.56 8.69
N ASP A 70 12.48 -3.13 9.94
CA ASP A 70 12.52 -3.99 11.12
C ASP A 70 11.21 -3.91 11.93
N THR A 71 11.19 -4.59 13.08
CA THR A 71 10.03 -4.59 13.97
C THR A 71 9.74 -3.22 14.59
N ALA A 72 10.77 -2.40 14.85
CA ALA A 72 10.56 -1.06 15.37
C ALA A 72 9.90 -0.16 14.32
N ASN A 73 10.26 -0.33 13.04
CA ASN A 73 9.58 0.38 11.96
C ASN A 73 8.13 -0.08 11.80
N LEU A 74 7.87 -1.39 11.95
CA LEU A 74 6.53 -1.95 11.98
C LEU A 74 5.68 -1.40 13.14
N ASP A 75 6.23 -1.35 14.36
CA ASP A 75 5.51 -0.84 15.53
C ASP A 75 5.03 0.60 15.32
N LYS A 76 5.84 1.44 14.68
CA LYS A 76 5.43 2.81 14.31
C LYS A 76 4.30 2.83 13.29
N VAL A 77 4.34 1.95 12.28
CA VAL A 77 3.27 1.82 11.29
C VAL A 77 1.98 1.35 11.94
N LEU A 78 2.04 0.37 12.85
CA LEU A 78 0.88 -0.13 13.59
C LEU A 78 0.29 0.97 14.49
N ALA A 79 1.14 1.76 15.15
CA ALA A 79 0.69 2.91 15.93
C ALA A 79 -0.05 3.93 15.03
N ALA A 80 0.52 4.26 13.87
CA ALA A 80 -0.09 5.19 12.92
C ALA A 80 -1.43 4.66 12.36
N ALA A 81 -1.53 3.34 12.09
CA ALA A 81 -2.76 2.72 11.61
C ALA A 81 -3.87 2.78 12.66
N ASN A 82 -3.53 2.51 13.92
CA ASN A 82 -4.47 2.58 15.04
C ASN A 82 -4.91 4.02 15.34
N GLU A 83 -3.98 4.99 15.34
CA GLU A 83 -4.29 6.41 15.58
C GLU A 83 -5.19 6.98 14.48
N ALA A 84 -4.94 6.58 13.22
CA ALA A 84 -5.77 6.97 12.08
C ALA A 84 -7.12 6.22 12.02
N ASP A 85 -7.34 5.21 12.88
CA ASP A 85 -8.46 4.27 12.80
C ASP A 85 -8.68 3.79 11.34
N ALA A 86 -7.58 3.35 10.72
CA ALA A 86 -7.50 3.16 9.27
C ALA A 86 -8.37 1.99 8.80
N GLU A 87 -9.23 2.26 7.82
CA GLU A 87 -10.09 1.26 7.17
C GLU A 87 -9.44 0.68 5.91
N LEU A 88 -8.44 1.39 5.37
CA LEU A 88 -7.65 0.97 4.20
C LEU A 88 -6.18 1.34 4.41
N ILE A 89 -5.30 0.35 4.22
CA ILE A 89 -3.85 0.55 4.21
C ILE A 89 -3.34 0.50 2.76
N VAL A 90 -2.54 1.49 2.39
CA VAL A 90 -1.98 1.65 1.05
C VAL A 90 -0.45 1.68 1.13
N GLY A 91 0.20 0.64 0.62
CA GLY A 91 1.65 0.67 0.37
C GLY A 91 1.95 1.45 -0.91
N PHE A 92 2.60 2.61 -0.81
CA PHE A 92 2.96 3.46 -1.95
C PHE A 92 4.47 3.64 -2.04
N GLY A 93 5.13 2.79 -2.84
CA GLY A 93 6.57 2.81 -3.02
C GLY A 93 7.11 1.46 -3.47
N GLY A 94 8.37 1.19 -3.15
CA GLY A 94 9.02 -0.10 -3.41
C GLY A 94 8.66 -1.20 -2.42
N GLY A 95 9.48 -2.26 -2.38
CA GLY A 95 9.28 -3.45 -1.54
C GLY A 95 9.10 -3.12 -0.05
N SER A 96 9.97 -2.27 0.53
CA SER A 96 9.93 -1.92 1.95
C SER A 96 8.58 -1.36 2.40
N ALA A 97 8.03 -0.39 1.67
CA ALA A 97 6.73 0.21 2.00
C ALA A 97 5.59 -0.79 1.84
N MET A 98 5.64 -1.62 0.80
CA MET A 98 4.62 -2.63 0.54
C MET A 98 4.65 -3.77 1.57
N ASP A 99 5.82 -4.15 2.07
CA ASP A 99 5.95 -5.21 3.09
C ASP A 99 5.45 -4.73 4.45
N LEU A 100 5.76 -3.50 4.86
CA LEU A 100 5.16 -2.88 6.04
C LEU A 100 3.64 -2.78 5.91
N ALA A 101 3.13 -2.37 4.75
CA ALA A 101 1.70 -2.28 4.50
C ALA A 101 0.99 -3.64 4.62
N LYS A 102 1.61 -4.73 4.13
CA LYS A 102 1.06 -6.08 4.28
C LYS A 102 1.00 -6.55 5.73
N LEU A 103 2.00 -6.20 6.53
CA LEU A 103 2.09 -6.62 7.93
C LEU A 103 1.14 -5.83 8.83
N ALA A 104 0.78 -4.60 8.44
CA ALA A 104 -0.11 -3.73 9.19
C ALA A 104 -1.60 -3.94 8.89
N ALA A 105 -1.94 -4.58 7.75
CA ALA A 105 -3.31 -4.76 7.27
C ALA A 105 -3.93 -6.08 7.76
#